data_AF-A0A6I4UUI2-F1
#
_entry.id   AF-A0A6I4UUI2-F1
#
_cell.length_a   1.000
_cell.length_b   1.000
_cell.length_c   1.000
_cell.angle_alpha   90.00
_cell.angle_beta   90.00
_cell.angle_gamma   90.00
#
_symmetry.space_group_name_H-M   'P 1'
#
loop_
_entity.id
_entity.type
_entity.pdbx_description
1 polymer ?
#
loop_
_entity_poly.entity_id
_entity_poly.type
_entity_poly.pdbx_seq_one_letter_code
_entity_poly.pdbx_strand_id
1 'polypeptide(L)'
;MNFGDIARKRLSFLGILLAALALSAAPQGALAQATGELDAQAENVADPAVPEPATAEPTVTEAAPGADAYTPLGPEWIKGRPTAPSEDMLASISFQEQYSDDGQFALWMHDAILIPMITVTSLLVLGLLLWVIARFNRRRNPVPSKTSHNTLIEIIWTVVPVLILVIIAVPSITLLSRQYKSAPEDALTVKVTGYQWYWGYSYPDNGGFEVISNMLDDEAALSRGEPAQLAVDNRMVVPVGVPIRIQTTGADVIHSFAVPSLWFKIDSVPGRINERVMTINEPGIYYGQCSELCGARHAYMPIAIEAVPMARFNAWLRSQGGTPKGEGAPQGAAPALAPQEPESAVEGAPGAGEAPEAGTPEVTPAAGNPA
;
A
#
# COMPACT_ATOMS: atom_id res chain seq x y z
N MET A 1 -20.15 18.90 33.14
CA MET A 1 -19.77 17.46 33.15
C MET A 1 -21.05 16.65 33.24
N ASN A 2 -21.41 15.94 32.17
CA ASN A 2 -22.71 15.26 32.05
C ASN A 2 -22.58 13.80 32.54
N PHE A 3 -23.25 13.47 33.64
CA PHE A 3 -23.14 12.18 34.32
C PHE A 3 -23.78 11.00 33.54
N GLY A 4 -24.55 11.27 32.47
CA GLY A 4 -25.23 10.25 31.67
C GLY A 4 -24.33 9.44 30.72
N ASP A 5 -23.17 9.98 30.31
CA ASP A 5 -22.32 9.33 29.30
C ASP A 5 -21.33 8.31 29.89
N ILE A 6 -21.06 8.42 31.19
CA ILE A 6 -20.21 7.46 31.92
C ILE A 6 -20.98 6.16 32.17
N ALA A 7 -22.30 6.24 32.41
CA ALA A 7 -23.14 5.06 32.62
C ALA A 7 -23.34 4.25 31.33
N ARG A 8 -23.53 4.90 30.18
CA ARG A 8 -23.64 4.21 28.88
C ARG A 8 -22.36 3.51 28.44
N LYS A 9 -21.19 4.12 28.67
CA LYS A 9 -19.90 3.51 28.34
C LYS A 9 -19.56 2.31 29.24
N ARG A 10 -19.97 2.32 30.51
CA ARG A 10 -19.73 1.19 31.43
C ARG A 10 -20.67 0.00 31.20
N LEU A 11 -21.90 0.24 30.74
CA LEU A 11 -22.84 -0.84 30.42
C LEU A 11 -22.48 -1.57 29.11
N SER A 12 -21.90 -0.84 28.13
CA SER A 12 -21.40 -1.43 26.88
C SER A 12 -20.14 -2.30 27.10
N PHE A 13 -19.24 -1.89 28.00
CA PHE A 13 -18.07 -2.69 28.40
C PHE A 13 -18.44 -3.98 29.15
N LEU A 14 -19.50 -3.96 29.96
CA LEU A 14 -19.97 -5.15 30.68
C LEU A 14 -20.64 -6.18 29.74
N GLY A 15 -21.34 -5.70 28.70
CA GLY A 15 -21.96 -6.56 27.68
C GLY A 15 -20.94 -7.32 26.82
N ILE A 16 -19.82 -6.70 26.50
CA ILE A 16 -18.73 -7.34 25.72
C ILE A 16 -18.02 -8.43 26.55
N LEU A 17 -17.86 -8.21 27.86
CA LEU A 17 -17.25 -9.18 28.77
C LEU A 17 -18.13 -10.43 28.98
N LEU A 18 -19.45 -10.27 29.02
CA LEU A 18 -20.41 -11.37 29.14
C LEU A 18 -20.58 -12.17 27.84
N ALA A 19 -20.48 -11.52 26.67
CA ALA A 19 -20.51 -12.21 25.37
C ALA A 19 -19.26 -13.07 25.14
N ALA A 20 -18.08 -12.60 25.60
CA ALA A 20 -16.83 -13.36 25.51
C ALA A 20 -16.82 -14.61 26.43
N LEU A 21 -17.52 -14.56 27.57
CA LEU A 21 -17.63 -15.68 28.50
C LEU A 21 -18.64 -16.76 28.04
N ALA A 22 -19.64 -16.38 27.24
CA ALA A 22 -20.62 -17.32 26.70
C ALA A 22 -20.07 -18.15 25.53
N LEU A 23 -19.07 -17.63 24.79
CA LEU A 23 -18.50 -18.31 23.62
C LEU A 23 -17.50 -19.43 23.98
N SER A 24 -16.98 -19.46 25.22
CA SER A 24 -16.07 -20.52 25.70
C SER A 24 -16.79 -21.75 26.27
N ALA A 25 -18.12 -21.71 26.39
CA ALA A 25 -18.93 -22.81 26.95
C ALA A 25 -19.77 -23.56 25.89
N ALA A 26 -19.68 -23.20 24.61
CA ALA A 26 -20.42 -23.89 23.55
C ALA A 26 -19.65 -25.13 23.04
N PRO A 27 -20.28 -26.31 22.93
CA PRO A 27 -19.65 -27.47 22.34
C PRO A 27 -19.41 -27.22 20.84
N GLN A 28 -18.19 -27.45 20.38
CA GLN A 28 -17.80 -27.34 18.97
C GLN A 28 -18.45 -28.46 18.15
N GLY A 29 -19.65 -28.19 17.63
CA GLY A 29 -20.26 -28.99 16.57
C GLY A 29 -19.72 -28.54 15.21
N ALA A 30 -19.05 -29.45 14.50
CA ALA A 30 -18.67 -29.25 13.10
C ALA A 30 -19.93 -29.07 12.24
N LEU A 31 -20.02 -27.98 11.48
CA LEU A 31 -21.04 -27.80 10.46
C LEU A 31 -20.38 -27.46 9.12
N ALA A 32 -20.57 -28.40 8.19
CA ALA A 32 -20.22 -28.28 6.79
C ALA A 32 -21.09 -27.23 6.09
N GLN A 33 -20.50 -26.53 5.13
CA GLN A 33 -21.20 -25.60 4.25
C GLN A 33 -22.19 -26.35 3.36
N ALA A 34 -23.44 -25.88 3.34
CA ALA A 34 -24.38 -26.12 2.26
C ALA A 34 -24.59 -24.80 1.52
N THR A 35 -24.31 -24.83 0.21
CA THR A 35 -24.64 -23.80 -0.77
C THR A 35 -26.15 -23.72 -0.92
N GLY A 36 -26.73 -22.55 -0.67
CA GLY A 36 -28.12 -22.24 -0.97
C GLY A 36 -28.19 -20.99 -1.84
N GLU A 37 -28.69 -21.15 -3.06
CA GLU A 37 -29.24 -20.08 -3.89
C GLU A 37 -30.24 -19.24 -3.11
N LEU A 38 -30.18 -17.92 -3.26
CA LEU A 38 -31.26 -17.04 -2.86
C LEU A 38 -31.64 -16.13 -4.02
N ASP A 39 -32.86 -16.38 -4.48
CA ASP A 39 -33.63 -15.64 -5.44
C ASP A 39 -33.80 -14.17 -5.08
N ALA A 40 -33.88 -13.38 -6.15
CA ALA A 40 -34.24 -11.97 -6.14
C ALA A 40 -35.64 -11.75 -5.55
N GLN A 41 -35.73 -10.82 -4.58
CA GLN A 41 -36.96 -10.08 -4.33
C GLN A 41 -36.62 -8.60 -4.09
N ALA A 42 -37.20 -7.77 -4.96
CA ALA A 42 -37.17 -6.33 -4.89
C ALA A 42 -38.20 -5.83 -3.86
N GLU A 43 -37.78 -4.97 -2.94
CA GLU A 43 -38.69 -4.11 -2.19
C GLU A 43 -38.26 -2.64 -2.29
N ASN A 44 -39.17 -1.84 -2.82
CA ASN A 44 -39.16 -0.38 -2.85
C ASN A 44 -39.55 0.15 -1.48
N VAL A 45 -38.69 0.91 -0.80
CA VAL A 45 -39.09 1.82 0.29
C VAL A 45 -38.29 3.12 0.20
N ALA A 46 -39.00 4.21 0.48
CA ALA A 46 -38.74 5.59 0.17
C ALA A 46 -37.52 6.26 0.84
N ASP A 47 -37.09 7.30 0.16
CA ASP A 47 -36.01 8.26 0.36
C ASP A 47 -36.11 9.08 1.67
N PRO A 48 -34.99 9.37 2.34
CA PRO A 48 -34.84 10.62 3.07
C PRO A 48 -33.62 11.43 2.64
N ALA A 49 -33.91 12.60 2.06
CA ALA A 49 -33.25 13.90 2.21
C ALA A 49 -31.71 13.97 2.11
N VAL A 50 -31.27 14.39 0.92
CA VAL A 50 -29.96 14.94 0.59
C VAL A 50 -29.66 16.21 1.40
N PRO A 51 -28.51 16.35 2.08
CA PRO A 51 -27.97 17.64 2.45
C PRO A 51 -27.21 18.27 1.26
N GLU A 52 -27.49 19.55 1.00
CA GLU A 52 -26.82 20.38 -0.01
C GLU A 52 -25.29 20.41 0.11
N PRO A 53 -24.56 20.56 -1.01
CA PRO A 53 -23.11 20.72 -0.99
C PRO A 53 -22.74 22.10 -0.42
N ALA A 54 -21.90 22.10 0.61
CA ALA A 54 -21.26 23.31 1.11
C ALA A 54 -20.34 23.90 0.02
N THR A 55 -20.62 25.14 -0.36
CA THR A 55 -19.76 25.99 -1.18
C THR A 55 -18.43 26.21 -0.46
N ALA A 56 -17.38 25.57 -0.92
CA ALA A 56 -16.00 25.94 -0.59
C ALA A 56 -15.51 26.97 -1.62
N GLU A 57 -15.22 28.18 -1.15
CA GLU A 57 -14.52 29.21 -1.92
C GLU A 57 -13.10 28.72 -2.31
N PRO A 58 -12.60 29.04 -3.51
CA PRO A 58 -11.28 28.61 -3.93
C PRO A 58 -10.23 29.40 -3.16
N THR A 59 -9.48 28.73 -2.30
CA THR A 59 -8.21 29.27 -1.80
C THR A 59 -7.23 29.20 -2.95
N VAL A 60 -6.95 30.36 -3.53
CA VAL A 60 -5.93 30.57 -4.56
C VAL A 60 -4.59 30.13 -3.97
N THR A 61 -4.13 28.94 -4.36
CA THR A 61 -2.74 28.54 -4.20
C THR A 61 -2.14 28.58 -5.60
N GLU A 62 -1.39 29.64 -5.84
CA GLU A 62 -0.40 29.86 -6.89
C GLU A 62 -0.32 28.78 -7.97
N ALA A 63 -0.80 29.11 -9.16
CA ALA A 63 -0.58 28.32 -10.36
C ALA A 63 0.93 28.19 -10.61
N ALA A 64 1.46 26.97 -10.49
CA ALA A 64 2.80 26.67 -10.96
C ALA A 64 2.84 26.79 -12.50
N PRO A 65 3.90 27.40 -13.06
CA PRO A 65 3.96 27.76 -14.46
C PRO A 65 4.14 26.53 -15.35
N GLY A 66 3.65 26.64 -16.59
CA GLY A 66 4.20 25.96 -17.77
C GLY A 66 4.05 24.44 -17.86
N ALA A 67 3.92 23.94 -19.09
CA ALA A 67 4.23 22.55 -19.40
C ALA A 67 5.75 22.34 -19.29
N ASP A 68 6.28 22.42 -18.08
CA ASP A 68 7.71 22.25 -17.83
C ASP A 68 8.05 20.77 -18.00
N ALA A 69 9.12 20.50 -18.76
CA ALA A 69 9.67 19.17 -18.92
C ALA A 69 9.89 18.52 -17.54
N TYR A 70 9.42 17.28 -17.37
CA TYR A 70 9.59 16.57 -16.12
C TYR A 70 11.08 16.47 -15.75
N THR A 71 11.40 16.90 -14.53
CA THR A 71 12.73 16.75 -13.93
C THR A 71 12.59 15.87 -12.69
N PRO A 72 13.37 14.77 -12.57
CA PRO A 72 13.35 13.92 -11.39
C PRO A 72 13.68 14.68 -10.10
N LEU A 73 13.11 14.25 -8.97
CA LEU A 73 13.43 14.87 -7.67
C LEU A 73 14.90 14.66 -7.29
N GLY A 74 15.54 15.71 -6.76
CA GLY A 74 16.90 15.63 -6.24
C GLY A 74 16.99 14.97 -4.86
N PRO A 75 18.21 14.76 -4.34
CA PRO A 75 18.46 14.10 -3.05
C PRO A 75 17.86 14.86 -1.85
N GLU A 76 17.55 16.14 -1.98
CA GLU A 76 16.86 16.94 -0.96
C GLU A 76 15.42 16.47 -0.68
N TRP A 77 14.84 15.67 -1.58
CA TRP A 77 13.51 15.08 -1.41
C TRP A 77 13.54 13.68 -0.79
N ILE A 78 14.71 13.17 -0.40
CA ILE A 78 14.81 11.85 0.21
C ILE A 78 14.17 11.86 1.60
N LYS A 79 13.11 11.07 1.74
CA LYS A 79 12.35 10.89 2.98
C LYS A 79 12.47 9.47 3.52
N GLY A 80 12.11 8.48 2.73
CA GLY A 80 12.13 7.07 3.14
C GLY A 80 13.50 6.45 2.95
N ARG A 81 14.41 6.56 3.92
CA ARG A 81 15.69 5.83 3.93
C ARG A 81 16.04 5.34 5.33
N PRO A 82 16.91 4.31 5.47
CA PRO A 82 17.48 3.99 6.76
C PRO A 82 18.27 5.17 7.34
N THR A 83 18.11 5.41 8.64
CA THR A 83 18.90 6.40 9.38
C THR A 83 20.17 5.75 9.90
N ALA A 84 21.33 6.32 9.59
CA ALA A 84 22.60 5.80 10.10
C ALA A 84 22.73 6.10 11.60
N PRO A 85 23.36 5.22 12.41
CA PRO A 85 23.61 5.50 13.83
C PRO A 85 24.43 6.77 14.08
N SER A 86 25.24 7.20 13.11
CA SER A 86 26.00 8.45 13.16
C SER A 86 25.16 9.70 12.92
N GLU A 87 24.00 9.57 12.28
CA GLU A 87 23.06 10.68 12.04
C GLU A 87 22.13 10.83 13.25
N ASP A 88 21.46 9.74 13.63
CA ASP A 88 20.60 9.67 14.83
C ASP A 88 20.56 8.24 15.36
N MET A 89 21.18 8.02 16.51
CA MET A 89 21.26 6.72 17.17
C MET A 89 19.87 6.18 17.55
N LEU A 90 18.96 7.03 18.04
CA LEU A 90 17.63 6.59 18.49
C LEU A 90 16.74 6.24 17.30
N ALA A 91 16.79 7.04 16.23
CA ALA A 91 16.07 6.72 15.00
C ALA A 91 16.64 5.44 14.34
N SER A 92 17.96 5.21 14.40
CA SER A 92 18.60 4.03 13.78
C SER A 92 18.19 2.68 14.39
N ILE A 93 17.65 2.68 15.61
CA ILE A 93 17.16 1.48 16.30
C ILE A 93 15.63 1.36 16.30
N SER A 94 14.95 2.26 15.58
CA SER A 94 13.50 2.28 15.44
C SER A 94 13.09 2.09 13.98
N PHE A 95 11.80 2.18 13.69
CA PHE A 95 11.29 2.24 12.32
C PHE A 95 11.72 3.54 11.64
N GLN A 96 11.79 3.50 10.30
CA GLN A 96 11.83 4.71 9.49
C GLN A 96 10.56 5.55 9.74
N GLU A 97 10.65 6.86 9.52
CA GLU A 97 9.48 7.73 9.55
C GLU A 97 8.40 7.23 8.56
N GLN A 98 7.13 7.32 8.99
CA GLN A 98 6.00 6.72 8.28
C GLN A 98 5.20 7.79 7.53
N TYR A 99 5.10 7.62 6.21
CA TYR A 99 4.46 8.58 5.29
C TYR A 99 3.16 8.04 4.67
N SER A 100 2.54 7.07 5.34
CA SER A 100 1.21 6.54 5.02
C SER A 100 0.37 6.44 6.29
N ASP A 101 -0.96 6.57 6.16
CA ASP A 101 -1.87 6.50 7.31
C ASP A 101 -1.84 5.13 8.01
N ASP A 102 -1.65 4.06 7.24
CA ASP A 102 -1.51 2.71 7.77
C ASP A 102 -0.18 2.55 8.52
N GLY A 103 0.91 3.16 8.01
CA GLY A 103 2.20 3.17 8.69
C GLY A 103 2.19 3.94 9.99
N GLN A 104 1.57 5.12 10.03
CA GLN A 104 1.41 5.88 11.27
C GLN A 104 0.60 5.13 12.32
N PHE A 105 -0.49 4.46 11.91
CA PHE A 105 -1.29 3.64 12.80
C PHE A 105 -0.50 2.43 13.32
N ALA A 106 0.28 1.77 12.46
CA ALA A 106 1.09 0.64 12.83
C ALA A 106 2.24 1.02 13.78
N LEU A 107 2.91 2.15 13.54
CA LEU A 107 3.93 2.70 14.41
C LEU A 107 3.35 3.01 15.80
N TRP A 108 2.15 3.61 15.87
CA TRP A 108 1.46 3.80 17.14
C TRP A 108 1.20 2.48 17.87
N MET A 109 0.70 1.44 17.18
CA MET A 109 0.50 0.13 17.81
C MET A 109 1.82 -0.46 18.32
N HIS A 110 2.90 -0.32 17.56
CA HIS A 110 4.22 -0.78 17.97
C HIS A 110 4.69 -0.04 19.23
N ASP A 111 4.74 1.29 19.20
CA ASP A 111 5.37 2.10 20.24
C ASP A 111 4.50 2.24 21.49
N ALA A 112 3.19 2.38 21.33
CA ALA A 112 2.27 2.65 22.45
C ALA A 112 1.71 1.37 23.09
N ILE A 113 1.65 0.26 22.35
CA ILE A 113 1.06 -0.99 22.84
C ILE A 113 2.14 -2.07 22.96
N LEU A 114 2.77 -2.44 21.85
CA LEU A 114 3.65 -3.62 21.81
C LEU A 114 4.89 -3.45 22.69
N ILE A 115 5.66 -2.38 22.48
CA ILE A 115 6.93 -2.14 23.18
C ILE A 115 6.75 -2.07 24.71
N PRO A 116 5.83 -1.26 25.28
CA PRO A 116 5.66 -1.20 26.73
C PRO A 116 5.24 -2.54 27.32
N MET A 117 4.33 -3.26 26.65
CA MET A 117 3.78 -4.52 27.12
C MET A 117 4.82 -5.65 27.14
N ILE A 118 5.60 -5.83 26.06
CA ILE A 118 6.65 -6.85 26.04
C ILE A 118 7.78 -6.49 27.01
N THR A 119 8.07 -5.19 27.18
CA THR A 119 9.10 -4.72 28.12
C THR A 119 8.69 -5.01 29.56
N VAL A 120 7.47 -4.64 29.96
CA VAL A 120 6.95 -4.91 31.32
C VAL A 120 6.91 -6.42 31.59
N THR A 121 6.44 -7.22 30.63
CA THR A 121 6.38 -8.68 30.79
C THR A 121 7.78 -9.27 30.93
N SER A 122 8.73 -8.82 30.11
CA SER A 122 10.12 -9.29 30.16
C SER A 122 10.80 -8.91 31.48
N LEU A 123 10.59 -7.68 31.97
CA LEU A 123 11.12 -7.22 33.25
C LEU A 123 10.47 -7.95 34.44
N LEU A 124 9.18 -8.27 34.37
CA LEU A 124 8.49 -9.08 35.38
C LEU A 124 9.11 -10.48 35.45
N VAL A 125 9.26 -11.16 34.31
CA VAL A 125 9.85 -12.50 34.25
C VAL A 125 11.30 -12.47 34.73
N LEU A 126 12.10 -11.50 34.27
CA LEU A 126 13.48 -11.33 34.70
C LEU A 126 13.56 -11.07 36.21
N GLY A 127 12.71 -10.19 36.75
CA GLY A 127 12.64 -9.88 38.18
C GLY A 127 12.29 -11.11 39.02
N LEU A 128 11.31 -11.92 38.59
CA LEU A 128 10.95 -13.17 39.25
C LEU A 128 12.09 -14.18 39.21
N LEU A 129 12.78 -14.33 38.08
CA LEU A 129 13.95 -15.21 37.96
C LEU A 129 15.08 -14.77 38.89
N LEU A 130 15.41 -13.48 38.92
CA LEU A 130 16.41 -12.92 39.82
C LEU A 130 16.02 -13.12 41.28
N TRP A 131 14.74 -12.97 41.61
CA TRP A 131 14.23 -13.22 42.95
C TRP A 131 14.36 -14.69 43.34
N VAL A 132 14.01 -15.62 42.44
CA VAL A 132 14.18 -17.06 42.67
C VAL A 132 15.65 -17.41 42.92
N ILE A 133 16.56 -16.89 42.09
CA ILE A 133 18.02 -17.08 42.24
C ILE A 133 18.50 -16.56 43.60
N ALA A 134 18.08 -15.35 43.98
CA ALA A 134 18.56 -14.70 45.20
C ALA A 134 17.95 -15.27 46.49
N ARG A 135 16.69 -15.70 46.46
CA ARG A 135 15.91 -16.09 47.64
C ARG A 135 15.82 -17.61 47.85
N PHE A 136 15.75 -18.40 46.77
CA PHE A 136 15.47 -19.83 46.83
C PHE A 136 16.65 -20.73 46.44
N ASN A 137 17.87 -20.18 46.35
CA ASN A 137 19.08 -21.00 46.24
C ASN A 137 19.30 -21.90 47.47
N ARG A 138 20.07 -22.98 47.28
CA ARG A 138 20.37 -24.00 48.31
C ARG A 138 20.91 -23.42 49.63
N ARG A 139 21.66 -22.32 49.57
CA ARG A 139 22.24 -21.68 50.77
C ARG A 139 21.18 -20.97 51.61
N ARG A 140 20.23 -20.26 50.97
CA ARG A 140 19.20 -19.44 51.65
C ARG A 140 17.86 -20.15 51.84
N ASN A 141 17.61 -21.23 51.12
CA ASN A 141 16.40 -22.04 51.23
C ASN A 141 16.75 -23.54 51.22
N PRO A 142 17.40 -24.05 52.29
CA PRO A 142 17.88 -25.44 52.33
C PRO A 142 16.75 -26.48 52.37
N VAL A 143 15.56 -26.11 52.86
CA VAL A 143 14.36 -26.97 52.88
C VAL A 143 13.33 -26.38 51.92
N PRO A 144 13.11 -26.99 50.73
CA PRO A 144 12.16 -26.47 49.75
C PRO A 144 10.71 -26.69 50.19
N SER A 145 9.81 -25.83 49.71
CA SER A 145 8.36 -26.06 49.83
C SER A 145 7.94 -27.30 49.05
N LYS A 146 6.87 -27.95 49.50
CA LYS A 146 6.25 -29.11 48.84
C LYS A 146 4.92 -28.77 48.14
N THR A 147 4.52 -27.50 48.11
CA THR A 147 3.32 -27.05 47.40
C THR A 147 3.47 -27.32 45.91
N SER A 148 2.52 -28.04 45.32
CA SER A 148 2.56 -28.43 43.90
C SER A 148 1.65 -27.61 42.99
N HIS A 149 0.59 -26.99 43.52
CA HIS A 149 -0.38 -26.23 42.74
C HIS A 149 -1.02 -25.12 43.56
N ASN A 150 -1.59 -24.13 42.87
CA ASN A 150 -2.42 -23.09 43.45
C ASN A 150 -3.39 -22.57 42.37
N THR A 151 -4.63 -23.07 42.43
CA THR A 151 -5.67 -22.77 41.44
C THR A 151 -5.93 -21.28 41.25
N LEU A 152 -5.82 -20.47 42.30
CA LEU A 152 -6.04 -19.03 42.19
C LEU A 152 -4.95 -18.36 41.33
N ILE A 153 -3.68 -18.70 41.55
CA ILE A 153 -2.57 -18.15 40.76
C ILE A 153 -2.64 -18.68 39.33
N GLU A 154 -3.01 -19.95 39.16
CA GLU A 154 -3.25 -20.57 37.85
C GLU A 154 -4.28 -19.82 37.02
N ILE A 155 -5.41 -19.44 37.64
CA ILE A 155 -6.43 -18.62 36.99
C ILE A 155 -5.85 -17.25 36.62
N ILE A 156 -5.11 -16.58 37.51
CA ILE A 156 -4.55 -15.25 37.26
C ILE A 156 -3.60 -15.27 36.06
N TRP A 157 -2.61 -16.18 36.03
CA TRP A 157 -1.65 -16.22 34.91
C TRP A 157 -2.24 -16.77 33.62
N THR A 158 -3.46 -17.32 33.64
CA THR A 158 -4.15 -17.76 32.43
C THR A 158 -5.01 -16.63 31.88
N VAL A 159 -5.79 -15.98 32.75
CA VAL A 159 -6.71 -14.90 32.36
C VAL A 159 -5.93 -13.63 31.96
N VAL A 160 -4.87 -13.26 32.68
CA VAL A 160 -4.13 -12.02 32.38
C VAL A 160 -3.50 -12.06 30.98
N PRO A 161 -2.76 -13.11 30.54
CA PRO A 161 -2.27 -13.20 29.17
C PRO A 161 -3.38 -13.20 28.12
N VAL A 162 -4.52 -13.86 28.37
CA VAL A 162 -5.65 -13.82 27.45
C VAL A 162 -6.16 -12.39 27.26
N LEU A 163 -6.33 -11.63 28.34
CA LEU A 163 -6.75 -10.21 28.26
C LEU A 163 -5.71 -9.36 27.52
N ILE A 164 -4.41 -9.61 27.76
CA ILE A 164 -3.32 -8.95 27.04
C ILE A 164 -3.45 -9.20 25.53
N LEU A 165 -3.65 -10.46 25.11
CA LEU A 165 -3.80 -10.79 23.69
C LEU A 165 -5.04 -10.13 23.06
N VAL A 166 -6.15 -10.03 23.78
CA VAL A 166 -7.35 -9.32 23.30
C VAL A 166 -7.06 -7.84 23.04
N ILE A 167 -6.32 -7.17 23.94
CA ILE A 167 -5.93 -5.75 23.78
C ILE A 167 -5.09 -5.54 22.52
N ILE A 168 -4.18 -6.46 22.21
CA ILE A 168 -3.35 -6.41 20.98
C ILE A 168 -4.21 -6.68 19.74
N ALA A 169 -5.10 -7.68 19.82
CA ALA A 169 -5.83 -8.20 18.68
C ALA A 169 -6.78 -7.16 18.07
N VAL A 170 -7.46 -6.35 18.88
CA VAL A 170 -8.44 -5.37 18.39
C VAL A 170 -7.85 -4.37 17.38
N PRO A 171 -6.83 -3.56 17.73
CA PRO A 171 -6.24 -2.63 16.77
C PRO A 171 -5.50 -3.36 15.64
N SER A 172 -4.92 -4.54 15.90
CA SER A 172 -4.26 -5.35 14.87
C SER A 172 -5.22 -5.79 13.76
N ILE A 173 -6.44 -6.24 14.12
CA ILE A 173 -7.47 -6.62 13.13
C ILE A 173 -7.95 -5.39 12.36
N THR A 174 -8.04 -4.22 13.00
CA THR A 174 -8.37 -2.96 12.31
C THR A 174 -7.31 -2.61 11.27
N LEU A 175 -6.01 -2.67 11.60
CA LEU A 175 -4.94 -2.42 10.62
C LEU A 175 -5.01 -3.45 9.48
N LEU A 176 -5.13 -4.74 9.81
CA LEU A 176 -5.20 -5.80 8.81
C LEU A 176 -6.36 -5.55 7.84
N SER A 177 -7.53 -5.20 8.36
CA SER A 177 -8.69 -4.88 7.53
C SER A 177 -8.44 -3.69 6.61
N ARG A 178 -7.78 -2.62 7.09
CA ARG A 178 -7.41 -1.44 6.28
C ARG A 178 -6.46 -1.82 5.15
N GLN A 179 -5.42 -2.58 5.46
CA GLN A 179 -4.39 -2.99 4.49
C GLN A 179 -4.98 -3.86 3.37
N TYR A 180 -5.93 -4.72 3.66
CA TYR A 180 -6.52 -5.64 2.66
C TYR A 180 -7.85 -5.14 2.08
N LYS A 181 -8.18 -3.84 2.24
CA LYS A 181 -9.29 -3.25 1.50
C LYS A 181 -9.00 -3.32 0.00
N SER A 182 -10.01 -3.69 -0.78
CA SER A 182 -9.94 -3.63 -2.23
C SER A 182 -9.66 -2.20 -2.67
N ALA A 183 -8.85 -2.07 -3.72
CA ALA A 183 -8.61 -0.76 -4.33
C ALA A 183 -9.92 -0.18 -4.90
N PRO A 184 -10.17 1.13 -4.69
CA PRO A 184 -11.32 1.78 -5.29
C PRO A 184 -11.19 1.83 -6.82
N GLU A 185 -12.29 2.11 -7.51
CA GLU A 185 -12.35 2.08 -8.99
C GLU A 185 -11.50 3.17 -9.65
N ASP A 186 -11.39 4.33 -8.98
CA ASP A 186 -10.62 5.48 -9.44
C ASP A 186 -9.11 5.34 -9.17
N ALA A 187 -8.68 4.35 -8.38
CA ALA A 187 -7.27 4.15 -8.04
C ALA A 187 -6.36 4.08 -9.28
N LEU A 188 -5.16 4.65 -9.15
CA LEU A 188 -4.10 4.51 -10.15
C LEU A 188 -3.54 3.09 -10.10
N THR A 189 -3.56 2.36 -11.20
CA THR A 189 -2.96 1.02 -11.25
C THR A 189 -1.49 1.09 -11.66
N VAL A 190 -0.61 0.50 -10.84
CA VAL A 190 0.79 0.24 -11.19
C VAL A 190 1.05 -1.26 -11.04
N LYS A 191 1.47 -1.90 -12.12
CA LYS A 191 1.90 -3.30 -12.11
C LYS A 191 3.40 -3.36 -11.86
N VAL A 192 3.78 -3.99 -10.76
CA VAL A 192 5.16 -4.21 -10.32
C VAL A 192 5.58 -5.66 -10.64
N THR A 193 6.52 -5.82 -11.56
CA THR A 193 7.07 -7.14 -11.91
C THR A 193 8.48 -7.29 -11.35
N GLY A 194 8.71 -8.34 -10.55
CA GLY A 194 10.05 -8.70 -10.06
C GLY A 194 10.79 -9.58 -11.07
N TYR A 195 12.01 -9.20 -11.42
CA TYR A 195 12.92 -9.95 -12.29
C TYR A 195 14.24 -10.22 -11.55
N GLN A 196 14.99 -11.24 -11.93
CA GLN A 196 16.37 -11.45 -11.49
C GLN A 196 17.31 -10.50 -12.24
N TRP A 197 17.85 -9.42 -11.66
CA TRP A 197 17.62 -8.86 -10.31
C TRP A 197 17.37 -7.35 -10.45
N TYR A 198 16.14 -7.00 -10.84
CA TYR A 198 15.66 -5.64 -11.08
C TYR A 198 14.12 -5.60 -11.02
N TRP A 199 13.52 -4.40 -11.09
CA TRP A 199 12.08 -4.22 -11.06
C TRP A 199 11.56 -3.59 -12.37
N GLY A 200 10.40 -4.03 -12.84
CA GLY A 200 9.64 -3.36 -13.91
C GLY A 200 8.34 -2.78 -13.37
N TYR A 201 8.02 -1.56 -13.78
CA TYR A 201 6.80 -0.85 -13.38
C TYR A 201 5.97 -0.51 -14.62
N SER A 202 4.87 -1.24 -14.83
CA SER A 202 3.92 -0.95 -15.92
C SER A 202 2.78 -0.07 -15.44
N TYR A 203 2.37 0.88 -16.29
CA TYR A 203 1.27 1.81 -16.02
C TYR A 203 0.09 1.55 -16.97
N PRO A 204 -0.70 0.48 -16.74
CA PRO A 204 -1.75 0.03 -17.66
C PRO A 204 -2.83 1.09 -17.92
N ASP A 205 -3.15 1.90 -16.89
CA ASP A 205 -4.15 2.96 -17.00
C ASP A 205 -3.67 4.20 -17.78
N ASN A 206 -2.37 4.26 -18.12
CA ASN A 206 -1.71 5.45 -18.69
C ASN A 206 -0.97 5.17 -20.00
N GLY A 207 -1.46 4.23 -20.80
CA GLY A 207 -0.87 3.85 -22.09
C GLY A 207 0.01 2.60 -22.03
N GLY A 208 0.12 1.96 -20.87
CA GLY A 208 0.71 0.62 -20.74
C GLY A 208 2.21 0.54 -20.93
N PHE A 209 2.93 1.67 -20.88
CA PHE A 209 4.39 1.68 -20.90
C PHE A 209 4.96 1.02 -19.64
N GLU A 210 6.19 0.51 -19.75
CA GLU A 210 6.94 -0.10 -18.64
C GLU A 210 8.23 0.66 -18.39
N VAL A 211 8.51 0.93 -17.12
CA VAL A 211 9.76 1.53 -16.63
C VAL A 211 10.61 0.43 -16.02
N ILE A 212 11.84 0.26 -16.52
CA ILE A 212 12.82 -0.69 -15.98
C ILE A 212 13.71 0.02 -14.96
N SER A 213 13.83 -0.56 -13.78
CA SER A 213 14.53 0.01 -12.63
C SER A 213 15.65 -0.91 -12.17
N ASN A 214 16.89 -0.53 -12.48
CA ASN A 214 18.11 -1.21 -12.07
C ASN A 214 18.80 -0.43 -10.95
N MET A 215 19.47 -1.14 -10.07
CA MET A 215 20.36 -0.53 -9.08
C MET A 215 21.48 0.25 -9.78
N LEU A 216 21.73 1.48 -9.33
CA LEU A 216 22.94 2.21 -9.73
C LEU A 216 24.18 1.57 -9.14
N ASP A 217 25.31 1.76 -9.81
CA ASP A 217 26.60 1.53 -9.14
C ASP A 217 26.80 2.56 -8.02
N ASP A 218 27.65 2.20 -7.04
CA ASP A 218 27.85 3.03 -5.86
C ASP A 218 28.45 4.41 -6.21
N GLU A 219 29.30 4.50 -7.24
CA GLU A 219 29.92 5.76 -7.67
C GLU A 219 28.88 6.72 -8.27
N ALA A 220 28.00 6.23 -9.15
CA ALA A 220 26.91 6.99 -9.73
C ALA A 220 25.91 7.42 -8.66
N ALA A 221 25.53 6.53 -7.74
CA ALA A 221 24.63 6.85 -6.64
C ALA A 221 25.20 8.00 -5.78
N LEU A 222 26.45 7.87 -5.35
CA LEU A 222 27.12 8.90 -4.54
C LEU A 222 27.30 10.22 -5.30
N SER A 223 27.56 10.18 -6.61
CA SER A 223 27.66 11.40 -7.43
C SER A 223 26.33 12.17 -7.53
N ARG A 224 25.20 11.47 -7.37
CA ARG A 224 23.84 12.05 -7.33
C ARG A 224 23.41 12.46 -5.91
N GLY A 225 24.25 12.24 -4.90
CA GLY A 225 23.88 12.44 -3.50
C GLY A 225 22.84 11.43 -3.00
N GLU A 226 22.71 10.30 -3.68
CA GLU A 226 21.74 9.25 -3.36
C GLU A 226 22.41 8.10 -2.57
N PRO A 227 21.67 7.37 -1.72
CA PRO A 227 22.22 6.25 -0.96
C PRO A 227 22.67 5.09 -1.86
N ALA A 228 23.93 4.70 -1.72
CA ALA A 228 24.46 3.48 -2.31
C ALA A 228 23.60 2.25 -1.93
N GLN A 229 23.54 1.26 -2.83
CA GLN A 229 22.68 0.07 -2.72
C GLN A 229 21.15 0.30 -2.65
N LEU A 230 20.67 1.54 -2.65
CA LEU A 230 19.24 1.88 -2.67
C LEU A 230 18.85 2.67 -3.93
N ALA A 231 19.77 3.48 -4.44
CA ALA A 231 19.56 4.28 -5.64
C ALA A 231 19.36 3.42 -6.91
N VAL A 232 18.54 3.92 -7.82
CA VAL A 232 18.18 3.26 -9.09
C VAL A 232 18.29 4.22 -10.27
N ASP A 233 18.42 3.67 -11.47
CA ASP A 233 18.45 4.45 -12.71
C ASP A 233 17.13 5.16 -13.00
N ASN A 234 16.00 4.45 -12.84
CA ASN A 234 14.64 4.94 -13.01
C ASN A 234 13.79 4.58 -11.79
N ARG A 235 13.12 5.58 -11.22
CA ARG A 235 12.24 5.42 -10.05
C ARG A 235 10.82 5.11 -10.50
N MET A 236 10.04 4.44 -9.65
CA MET A 236 8.59 4.33 -9.81
C MET A 236 7.95 5.68 -9.46
N VAL A 237 7.48 6.44 -10.44
CA VAL A 237 6.86 7.74 -10.19
C VAL A 237 5.36 7.58 -9.97
N VAL A 238 4.83 8.17 -8.90
CA VAL A 238 3.41 8.10 -8.54
C VAL A 238 2.91 9.43 -7.97
N PRO A 239 1.60 9.73 -8.08
CA PRO A 239 1.02 10.90 -7.44
C PRO A 239 0.83 10.71 -5.93
N VAL A 240 1.01 11.79 -5.17
CA VAL A 240 0.69 11.83 -3.73
C VAL A 240 -0.81 12.00 -3.49
N GLY A 241 -1.28 11.55 -2.32
CA GLY A 241 -2.64 11.83 -1.83
C GLY A 241 -3.75 11.05 -2.54
N VAL A 242 -3.43 10.08 -3.39
CA VAL A 242 -4.42 9.24 -4.09
C VAL A 242 -4.14 7.76 -3.85
N PRO A 243 -5.16 6.89 -3.91
CA PRO A 243 -4.97 5.45 -3.79
C PRO A 243 -4.26 4.89 -5.04
N ILE A 244 -3.19 4.14 -4.81
CA ILE A 244 -2.42 3.45 -5.84
C ILE A 244 -2.66 1.94 -5.68
N ARG A 245 -3.30 1.34 -6.67
CA ARG A 245 -3.47 -0.12 -6.78
C ARG A 245 -2.14 -0.72 -7.24
N ILE A 246 -1.39 -1.27 -6.30
CA ILE A 246 -0.16 -2.01 -6.61
C ILE A 246 -0.53 -3.46 -6.90
N GLN A 247 -0.35 -3.86 -8.16
CA GLN A 247 -0.46 -5.24 -8.58
C GLN A 247 0.94 -5.80 -8.75
N THR A 248 1.29 -6.92 -8.11
CA THR A 248 2.63 -7.48 -8.20
C THR A 248 2.66 -8.95 -8.60
N THR A 249 3.69 -9.32 -9.36
CA THR A 249 3.99 -10.70 -9.77
C THR A 249 5.49 -10.88 -10.01
N GLY A 250 5.98 -12.12 -9.97
CA GLY A 250 7.36 -12.46 -10.35
C GLY A 250 7.41 -12.97 -11.79
N ALA A 251 8.41 -12.55 -12.56
CA ALA A 251 8.63 -13.09 -13.91
C ALA A 251 9.41 -14.42 -13.89
N ASP A 252 10.17 -14.68 -12.81
CA ASP A 252 11.08 -15.81 -12.69
C ASP A 252 10.89 -16.56 -11.37
N VAL A 253 11.33 -15.98 -10.25
CA VAL A 253 11.25 -16.52 -8.89
C VAL A 253 10.40 -15.62 -8.01
N ILE A 254 10.22 -16.00 -6.76
CA ILE A 254 9.51 -15.16 -5.79
C ILE A 254 10.41 -13.98 -5.41
N HIS A 255 9.84 -12.78 -5.42
CA HIS A 255 10.41 -11.56 -4.86
C HIS A 255 9.42 -10.97 -3.85
N SER A 256 9.77 -9.86 -3.20
CA SER A 256 8.82 -9.14 -2.36
C SER A 256 9.05 -7.64 -2.45
N PHE A 257 8.03 -6.92 -2.90
CA PHE A 257 8.04 -5.48 -3.06
C PHE A 257 7.78 -4.82 -1.71
N ALA A 258 8.81 -4.25 -1.10
CA ALA A 258 8.75 -3.71 0.24
C ALA A 258 9.37 -2.31 0.35
N VAL A 259 8.59 -1.36 0.88
CA VAL A 259 8.99 0.03 1.13
C VAL A 259 8.67 0.36 2.60
N PRO A 260 9.66 0.29 3.50
CA PRO A 260 9.44 0.37 4.95
C PRO A 260 8.79 1.67 5.43
N SER A 261 9.17 2.81 4.87
CA SER A 261 8.62 4.13 5.23
C SER A 261 7.15 4.34 4.82
N LEU A 262 6.60 3.40 4.03
CA LEU A 262 5.19 3.42 3.59
C LEU A 262 4.38 2.29 4.23
N TRP A 263 4.97 1.51 5.14
CA TRP A 263 4.38 0.32 5.74
C TRP A 263 3.84 -0.69 4.72
N PHE A 264 4.57 -0.83 3.61
CA PHE A 264 4.14 -1.64 2.48
C PHE A 264 5.13 -2.79 2.25
N LYS A 265 4.64 -4.03 2.29
CA LYS A 265 5.31 -5.26 1.83
C LYS A 265 4.33 -6.24 1.21
N ILE A 266 4.57 -6.70 -0.02
CA ILE A 266 3.74 -7.71 -0.69
C ILE A 266 4.59 -8.57 -1.62
N ASP A 267 4.35 -9.88 -1.60
CA ASP A 267 5.17 -10.82 -2.35
C ASP A 267 4.78 -10.83 -3.83
N SER A 268 5.80 -10.88 -4.68
CA SER A 268 5.72 -10.95 -6.14
C SER A 268 5.92 -12.40 -6.54
N VAL A 269 4.82 -13.15 -6.69
CA VAL A 269 4.83 -14.61 -6.89
C VAL A 269 4.58 -14.95 -8.36
N PRO A 270 5.46 -15.70 -9.04
CA PRO A 270 5.22 -16.15 -10.41
C PRO A 270 3.91 -16.94 -10.55
N GLY A 271 3.15 -16.66 -11.61
CA GLY A 271 1.87 -17.31 -11.87
C GLY A 271 0.69 -16.79 -11.04
N ARG A 272 0.89 -15.75 -10.23
CA ARG A 272 -0.16 -15.07 -9.46
C ARG A 272 0.02 -13.55 -9.51
N ILE A 273 -1.08 -12.81 -9.60
CA ILE A 273 -1.10 -11.38 -9.32
C ILE A 273 -1.57 -11.19 -7.89
N ASN A 274 -0.71 -10.60 -7.06
CA ASN A 274 -1.07 -10.11 -5.74
C ASN A 274 -1.41 -8.63 -5.84
N GLU A 275 -2.34 -8.15 -5.03
CA GLU A 275 -2.79 -6.76 -5.07
C GLU A 275 -2.91 -6.17 -3.67
N ARG A 276 -2.48 -4.92 -3.51
CA ARG A 276 -2.81 -4.10 -2.34
C ARG A 276 -2.78 -2.61 -2.67
N VAL A 277 -3.56 -1.82 -1.95
CA VAL A 277 -3.52 -0.35 -2.03
C VAL A 277 -2.30 0.21 -1.30
N MET A 278 -1.64 1.16 -1.93
CA MET A 278 -0.65 2.04 -1.33
C MET A 278 -1.16 3.48 -1.44
N THR A 279 -1.01 4.27 -0.38
CA THR A 279 -1.24 5.73 -0.42
C THR A 279 -0.03 6.42 0.20
N ILE A 280 0.48 7.44 -0.49
CA ILE A 280 1.63 8.22 -0.04
C ILE A 280 1.15 9.63 0.24
N ASN A 281 1.35 10.10 1.47
CA ASN A 281 0.73 11.34 1.95
C ASN A 281 1.48 12.60 1.52
N GLU A 282 2.78 12.49 1.25
CA GLU A 282 3.63 13.65 1.00
C GLU A 282 4.55 13.44 -0.20
N PRO A 283 4.96 14.53 -0.90
CA PRO A 283 5.97 14.42 -1.94
C PRO A 283 7.32 14.03 -1.35
N GLY A 284 8.07 13.20 -2.08
CA GLY A 284 9.38 12.74 -1.66
C GLY A 284 9.88 11.50 -2.42
N ILE A 285 11.08 11.07 -2.05
CA ILE A 285 11.70 9.83 -2.52
C ILE A 285 11.69 8.82 -1.38
N TYR A 286 11.20 7.61 -1.66
CA TYR A 286 11.03 6.53 -0.70
C TYR A 286 11.73 5.26 -1.20
N TYR A 287 12.68 4.77 -0.42
CA TYR A 287 13.48 3.60 -0.76
C TYR A 287 12.94 2.33 -0.10
N GLY A 288 13.14 1.24 -0.81
CA GLY A 288 12.80 -0.11 -0.40
C GLY A 288 13.83 -1.11 -0.91
N GLN A 289 13.68 -2.37 -0.50
CA GLN A 289 14.53 -3.46 -0.97
C GLN A 289 13.69 -4.72 -1.17
N CYS A 290 14.14 -5.60 -2.05
CA CYS A 290 13.56 -6.92 -2.19
C CYS A 290 13.61 -7.65 -0.83
N SER A 291 12.44 -8.13 -0.37
CA SER A 291 12.28 -8.69 0.97
C SER A 291 11.90 -10.19 0.96
N GLU A 292 12.22 -10.89 -0.13
CA GLU A 292 12.12 -12.34 -0.27
C GLU A 292 13.32 -12.87 -1.05
N LEU A 293 13.96 -13.94 -0.56
CA LEU A 293 15.23 -14.43 -1.09
C LEU A 293 15.08 -14.90 -2.55
N CYS A 294 15.67 -14.16 -3.49
CA CYS A 294 15.50 -14.37 -4.93
C CYS A 294 16.80 -14.74 -5.70
N GLY A 295 17.86 -15.11 -4.97
CA GLY A 295 19.11 -15.64 -5.54
C GLY A 295 20.35 -14.76 -5.31
N ALA A 296 21.35 -14.91 -6.18
CA ALA A 296 22.71 -14.38 -5.96
C ALA A 296 22.78 -12.86 -5.76
N ARG A 297 21.92 -12.10 -6.42
CA ARG A 297 21.87 -10.64 -6.27
C ARG A 297 20.63 -10.14 -5.52
N HIS A 298 20.09 -10.94 -4.61
CA HIS A 298 18.93 -10.59 -3.79
C HIS A 298 19.05 -9.21 -3.11
N ALA A 299 20.24 -8.88 -2.58
CA ALA A 299 20.49 -7.60 -1.92
C ALA A 299 20.67 -6.39 -2.88
N TYR A 300 20.71 -6.61 -4.20
CA TYR A 300 21.12 -5.60 -5.20
C TYR A 300 20.01 -5.28 -6.22
N MET A 301 18.76 -5.33 -5.78
CA MET A 301 17.59 -4.95 -6.57
C MET A 301 16.65 -4.06 -5.73
N PRO A 302 17.10 -2.84 -5.38
CA PRO A 302 16.33 -1.94 -4.54
C PRO A 302 15.12 -1.38 -5.28
N ILE A 303 14.27 -0.74 -4.51
CA ILE A 303 13.07 -0.05 -4.95
C ILE A 303 13.27 1.42 -4.62
N ALA A 304 12.95 2.31 -5.56
CA ALA A 304 12.83 3.73 -5.28
C ALA A 304 11.53 4.25 -5.87
N ILE A 305 10.71 4.86 -5.03
CA ILE A 305 9.45 5.50 -5.40
C ILE A 305 9.65 7.00 -5.33
N GLU A 306 9.25 7.71 -6.39
CA GLU A 306 9.17 9.16 -6.41
C GLU A 306 7.70 9.58 -6.36
N ALA A 307 7.28 10.10 -5.22
CA ALA A 307 5.92 10.60 -5.03
C ALA A 307 5.90 12.11 -5.31
N VAL A 308 5.05 12.53 -6.25
CA VAL A 308 4.97 13.93 -6.72
C VAL A 308 3.53 14.44 -6.74
N PRO A 309 3.29 15.76 -6.76
CA PRO A 309 1.97 16.30 -7.04
C PRO A 309 1.42 15.83 -8.39
N MET A 310 0.10 15.68 -8.50
CA MET A 310 -0.57 15.15 -9.70
C MET A 310 -0.16 15.86 -11.00
N ALA A 311 0.03 17.19 -10.98
CA ALA A 311 0.49 17.94 -12.14
C ALA A 311 1.88 17.49 -12.65
N ARG A 312 2.83 17.24 -11.74
CA ARG A 312 4.16 16.71 -12.08
C ARG A 312 4.09 15.26 -12.53
N PHE A 313 3.23 14.45 -11.92
CA PHE A 313 2.98 13.08 -12.38
C PHE A 313 2.46 13.06 -13.82
N ASN A 314 1.52 13.94 -14.17
CA ASN A 314 1.01 14.06 -15.54
C ASN A 314 2.09 14.54 -16.53
N ALA A 315 2.97 15.46 -16.12
CA ALA A 315 4.12 15.87 -16.94
C ALA A 315 5.11 14.70 -17.15
N TRP A 316 5.36 13.92 -16.10
CA TRP A 316 6.17 12.70 -16.17
C TRP A 316 5.57 11.67 -17.13
N LEU A 317 4.27 11.36 -17.00
CA LEU A 317 3.57 10.43 -17.90
C LEU A 317 3.77 10.80 -19.36
N ARG A 318 3.58 12.08 -19.71
CA ARG A 318 3.76 12.57 -21.08
C ARG A 318 5.21 12.42 -21.56
N SER A 319 6.20 12.61 -20.67
CA SER A 319 7.62 12.38 -20.99
C SER A 319 7.94 10.91 -21.30
N GLN A 320 7.15 9.97 -20.76
CA GLN A 320 7.26 8.53 -21.04
C GLN A 320 6.41 8.09 -22.24
N GLY A 321 5.70 9.01 -22.91
CA GLY A 321 4.75 8.70 -23.99
C GLY A 321 3.39 8.17 -23.50
N GLY A 322 3.12 8.24 -22.20
CA GLY A 322 1.83 7.88 -21.60
C GLY A 322 0.84 9.05 -21.56
N THR A 323 -0.42 8.73 -21.19
CA THR A 323 -1.49 9.74 -21.04
C THR A 323 -2.14 9.69 -19.66
N PRO A 324 -2.54 10.84 -19.08
CA PRO A 324 -3.30 10.85 -17.83
C PRO A 324 -4.61 10.06 -17.96
N LYS A 325 -5.02 9.39 -16.88
CA LYS A 325 -6.28 8.63 -16.82
C LYS A 325 -7.44 9.61 -17.03
N GLY A 326 -8.26 9.39 -18.08
CA GLY A 326 -9.41 10.25 -18.42
C GLY A 326 -9.12 11.33 -19.46
N GLU A 327 -7.85 11.65 -19.74
CA GLU A 327 -7.46 12.31 -20.98
C GLU A 327 -7.30 11.21 -22.02
N GLY A 328 -8.29 11.06 -22.90
CA GLY A 328 -8.15 10.18 -24.06
C GLY A 328 -6.82 10.48 -24.75
N ALA A 329 -6.13 9.44 -25.23
CA ALA A 329 -4.93 9.62 -26.04
C ALA A 329 -5.17 10.77 -27.02
N PRO A 330 -4.23 11.73 -27.23
CA PRO A 330 -4.36 12.64 -28.35
C PRO A 330 -4.63 11.72 -29.54
N GLN A 331 -5.74 11.97 -30.22
CA GLN A 331 -6.07 11.28 -31.46
C GLN A 331 -4.94 11.62 -32.42
N GLY A 332 -3.84 10.87 -32.32
CA GLY A 332 -2.84 10.77 -33.35
C GLY A 332 -3.66 10.43 -34.58
N ALA A 333 -3.53 11.31 -35.58
CA ALA A 333 -4.28 11.31 -36.82
C ALA A 333 -4.80 9.91 -37.12
N ALA A 334 -6.13 9.77 -37.22
CA ALA A 334 -6.74 8.54 -37.71
C ALA A 334 -5.88 8.05 -38.87
N PRO A 335 -5.37 6.81 -38.85
CA PRO A 335 -4.63 6.30 -39.99
C PRO A 335 -5.52 6.56 -41.19
N ALA A 336 -5.01 7.31 -42.17
CA ALA A 336 -5.73 7.54 -43.41
C ALA A 336 -6.19 6.16 -43.87
N LEU A 337 -7.51 5.98 -43.98
CA LEU A 337 -8.09 4.73 -44.46
C LEU A 337 -7.35 4.37 -45.73
N ALA A 338 -6.56 3.30 -45.69
CA ALA A 338 -5.99 2.73 -46.89
C ALA A 338 -7.18 2.48 -47.84
N PRO A 339 -7.11 2.88 -49.12
CA PRO A 339 -8.20 2.63 -50.04
C PRO A 339 -8.49 1.13 -50.05
N GLN A 340 -9.73 0.76 -49.70
CA GLN A 340 -10.16 -0.63 -49.79
C GLN A 340 -10.16 -1.02 -51.27
N GLU A 341 -9.35 -1.99 -51.65
CA GLU A 341 -9.49 -2.62 -52.97
C GLU A 341 -10.84 -3.37 -53.03
N PRO A 342 -11.54 -3.34 -54.17
CA PRO A 342 -12.80 -4.04 -54.31
C PRO A 342 -12.62 -5.55 -54.13
N GLU A 343 -13.56 -6.19 -53.42
CA GLU A 343 -13.56 -7.63 -53.11
C GLU A 343 -13.56 -8.55 -54.34
N SER A 344 -13.75 -8.01 -55.56
CA SER A 344 -13.70 -8.76 -56.81
C SER A 344 -13.24 -7.90 -57.99
N ALA A 345 -12.32 -8.44 -58.80
CA ALA A 345 -11.86 -7.86 -60.06
C ALA A 345 -12.71 -8.28 -61.28
N VAL A 346 -13.88 -8.90 -61.07
CA VAL A 346 -14.76 -9.41 -62.14
C VAL A 346 -15.87 -8.40 -62.44
N GLU A 347 -15.91 -7.92 -63.69
CA GLU A 347 -16.89 -6.93 -64.16
C GLU A 347 -18.33 -7.46 -64.04
N GLY A 348 -19.15 -6.81 -63.21
CA GLY A 348 -20.59 -7.12 -63.03
C GLY A 348 -20.98 -7.97 -61.81
N ALA A 349 -20.05 -8.32 -60.90
CA ALA A 349 -20.39 -9.01 -59.64
C ALA A 349 -20.84 -8.03 -58.53
N PRO A 350 -21.69 -8.44 -57.56
CA PRO A 350 -21.99 -7.63 -56.38
C PRO A 350 -20.68 -7.34 -55.61
N GLY A 351 -20.33 -6.06 -55.45
CA GLY A 351 -19.08 -5.63 -54.79
C GLY A 351 -17.97 -5.13 -55.71
N ALA A 352 -18.16 -5.09 -57.03
CA ALA A 352 -17.23 -4.44 -57.95
C ALA A 352 -17.44 -2.92 -57.95
N GLY A 353 -16.58 -2.17 -57.25
CA GLY A 353 -16.52 -0.71 -57.29
C GLY A 353 -15.36 -0.20 -58.15
N GLU A 354 -15.47 1.02 -58.68
CA GLU A 354 -14.41 1.70 -59.45
C GLU A 354 -13.16 2.00 -58.60
N ALA A 355 -12.00 2.03 -59.24
CA ALA A 355 -10.71 2.30 -58.58
C ALA A 355 -10.62 3.74 -58.01
N PRO A 356 -9.93 3.97 -56.89
CA PRO A 356 -9.93 5.25 -56.22
C PRO A 356 -9.00 6.26 -56.91
N GLU A 357 -9.50 7.48 -57.17
CA GLU A 357 -8.65 8.63 -57.52
C GLU A 357 -7.96 9.23 -56.29
N ALA A 358 -6.70 9.64 -56.44
CA ALA A 358 -5.93 10.28 -55.39
C ALA A 358 -6.40 11.73 -55.14
N GLY A 359 -7.17 11.94 -54.06
CA GLY A 359 -7.56 13.26 -53.59
C GLY A 359 -6.42 13.97 -52.83
N THR A 360 -6.13 15.23 -53.21
CA THR A 360 -5.25 16.15 -52.47
C THR A 360 -5.81 16.53 -51.10
N PRO A 361 -4.97 16.82 -50.09
CA PRO A 361 -5.42 17.12 -48.73
C PRO A 361 -6.11 18.48 -48.64
N GLU A 362 -7.33 18.49 -48.11
CA GLU A 362 -8.09 19.70 -47.79
C GLU A 362 -7.65 20.24 -46.43
N VAL A 363 -7.16 21.48 -46.40
CA VAL A 363 -6.82 22.21 -45.17
C VAL A 363 -8.05 22.98 -44.72
N THR A 364 -8.62 22.64 -43.56
CA THR A 364 -9.71 23.40 -42.93
C THR A 364 -9.14 24.40 -41.91
N PRO A 365 -9.50 25.69 -41.94
CA PRO A 365 -8.98 26.69 -41.00
C PRO A 365 -9.74 26.70 -39.67
N ALA A 366 -9.04 27.11 -38.61
CA ALA A 366 -9.52 27.20 -37.24
C ALA A 366 -10.73 28.14 -37.08
N ALA A 367 -11.78 27.64 -36.43
CA ALA A 367 -12.93 28.45 -36.03
C ALA A 367 -12.57 29.30 -34.80
N GLY A 368 -12.63 30.63 -34.97
CA GLY A 368 -12.51 31.61 -33.92
C GLY A 368 -13.74 31.65 -33.01
N ASN A 369 -13.48 31.99 -31.75
CA ASN A 369 -14.48 32.18 -30.69
C ASN A 369 -15.30 33.48 -30.92
N PRO A 370 -16.62 33.50 -30.68
CA PRO A 370 -17.38 34.74 -30.64
C PRO A 370 -17.23 35.49 -29.31
N ALA A 371 -17.53 36.79 -29.36
CA ALA A 371 -17.26 37.85 -28.38
C ALA A 371 -17.78 37.64 -26.95
#